data_AF-A0A959DDN2-F1
#
_entry.id   AF-A0A959DDN2-F1
#
_cell.length_a   1.000
_cell.length_b   1.000
_cell.length_c   1.000
_cell.angle_alpha   90.00
_cell.angle_beta   90.00
_cell.angle_gamma   90.00
#
_symmetry.space_group_name_H-M   'P 1'
#
loop_
_entity.id
_entity.type
_entity.pdbx_description
1 polymer ?
#
loop_
_entity_poly.entity_id
_entity_poly.type
_entity_poly.pdbx_seq_one_letter_code
_entity_poly.pdbx_strand_id
1 'polypeptide(L)'
;MPQYCLDTNVFIQWEANDFLSGADPWVIAQAKVEGAKVITMEKLVGSESKKVKIPNICIEFDVEWLSTYQLLRALGARFTL
;
A
#
# COMPACT_ATOMS: atom_id res chain seq x y z
N MET A 1 7.58 -6.45 -9.13
CA MET A 1 7.20 -5.65 -7.95
C MET A 1 8.40 -5.29 -7.07
N PRO A 2 9.34 -6.19 -6.72
CA PRO A 2 10.44 -5.84 -5.82
C PRO A 2 11.43 -4.80 -6.37
N GLN A 3 11.78 -4.85 -7.66
CA GLN A 3 12.80 -3.94 -8.23
C GLN A 3 12.32 -2.49 -8.44
N TYR A 4 11.01 -2.26 -8.62
CA TYR A 4 10.48 -0.92 -8.93
C TYR A 4 10.82 0.13 -7.87
N CYS A 5 10.79 -0.25 -6.59
CA CYS A 5 11.09 0.70 -5.51
C CYS A 5 12.58 1.09 -5.48
N LEU A 6 13.47 0.27 -6.05
CA LEU A 6 14.91 0.54 -6.10
C LEU A 6 15.32 1.33 -7.36
N ASP A 7 14.54 1.22 -8.44
CA ASP A 7 14.86 1.82 -9.74
C ASP A 7 14.31 3.25 -9.90
N THR A 8 13.35 3.65 -9.06
CA THR A 8 12.72 4.97 -9.12
C THR A 8 13.47 5.99 -8.27
N ASN A 9 13.83 7.13 -8.88
CA ASN A 9 14.47 8.27 -8.18
C ASN A 9 13.49 9.05 -7.25
N VAL A 10 12.34 8.45 -6.95
CA VAL A 10 11.23 9.01 -6.16
C VAL A 10 11.47 8.75 -4.67
N PHE A 11 11.91 7.53 -4.32
CA PHE A 11 12.15 7.13 -2.94
C PHE A 11 13.63 7.22 -2.59
N ILE A 12 13.91 7.50 -1.31
CA ILE A 12 15.28 7.35 -0.80
C ILE A 12 15.61 5.87 -0.65
N GLN A 13 16.81 5.49 -1.05
CA GLN A 13 17.19 4.09 -1.24
C GLN A 13 17.01 3.22 0.02
N TRP A 14 17.22 3.79 1.21
CA TRP A 14 17.02 3.06 2.46
C TRP A 14 15.55 2.82 2.78
N GLU A 15 14.64 3.76 2.48
CA GLU A 15 13.19 3.55 2.66
C GLU A 15 12.69 2.48 1.69
N ALA A 16 13.18 2.49 0.45
CA ALA A 16 12.87 1.44 -0.51
C ALA A 16 13.36 0.08 -0.04
N ASN A 17 14.61 -0.02 0.45
CA ASN A 17 15.16 -1.27 0.94
C ASN A 17 14.45 -1.76 2.21
N ASP A 18 14.09 -0.86 3.12
CA ASP A 18 13.33 -1.17 4.34
C ASP A 18 11.95 -1.74 3.98
N PHE A 19 11.21 -1.06 3.11
CA PHE A 19 9.92 -1.54 2.61
C PHE A 19 10.03 -2.92 1.95
N LEU A 20 11.03 -3.11 1.09
CA LEU A 20 11.25 -4.38 0.38
C LEU A 20 11.68 -5.53 1.28
N SER A 21 12.26 -5.23 2.44
CA SER A 21 12.61 -6.24 3.45
C SER A 21 11.41 -6.70 4.28
N GLY A 22 10.30 -5.96 4.25
CA GLY A 22 9.08 -6.24 4.99
C GLY A 22 8.11 -7.21 4.30
N ALA A 23 6.96 -7.40 4.94
CA ALA A 23 5.88 -8.26 4.44
C ALA A 23 4.95 -7.55 3.43
N ASP A 24 4.82 -6.23 3.53
CA ASP A 24 3.87 -5.44 2.74
C ASP A 24 4.00 -5.61 1.22
N PRO A 25 5.21 -5.64 0.61
CA PRO A 25 5.35 -5.87 -0.83
C PRO A 25 4.73 -7.19 -1.28
N TRP A 26 4.84 -8.24 -0.46
CA TRP A 26 4.30 -9.56 -0.76
C TRP A 26 2.78 -9.59 -0.65
N VAL A 27 2.22 -8.89 0.34
CA VAL A 27 0.75 -8.74 0.49
C VAL A 27 0.16 -8.01 -0.72
N ILE A 28 0.80 -6.93 -1.17
CA ILE A 28 0.36 -6.18 -2.35
C ILE A 28 0.47 -7.04 -3.61
N ALA A 29 1.56 -7.80 -3.74
CA ALA A 29 1.75 -8.71 -4.87
C ALA A 29 0.67 -9.80 -4.91
N GLN A 30 0.36 -10.41 -3.77
CA GLN A 30 -0.70 -11.40 -3.68
C GLN A 30 -2.06 -10.80 -4.04
N ALA A 31 -2.38 -9.61 -3.50
CA ALA A 31 -3.62 -8.92 -3.81
C ALA A 31 -3.77 -8.63 -5.31
N LYS A 32 -2.68 -8.25 -5.99
CA LYS A 32 -2.67 -8.07 -7.43
C LYS A 32 -2.99 -9.37 -8.19
N VAL A 33 -2.39 -10.49 -7.79
CA VAL A 33 -2.60 -11.79 -8.44
C VAL A 33 -4.05 -12.27 -8.25
N GLU A 34 -4.62 -12.05 -7.07
CA GLU A 34 -5.98 -12.49 -6.74
C GLU A 34 -7.08 -11.50 -7.19
N GLY A 35 -6.71 -10.29 -7.62
CA GLY A 35 -7.68 -9.21 -7.84
C GLY A 35 -8.36 -8.74 -6.54
N ALA A 36 -7.67 -8.90 -5.42
CA ALA A 36 -8.16 -8.50 -4.10
C ALA A 36 -7.83 -7.03 -3.80
N LYS A 37 -8.48 -6.48 -2.76
CA LYS A 37 -8.25 -5.10 -2.30
C LYS A 37 -7.33 -5.08 -1.09
N VAL A 38 -6.30 -4.24 -1.12
CA VAL A 38 -5.41 -4.03 0.02
C VAL A 38 -6.07 -3.08 1.01
N ILE A 39 -6.15 -3.47 2.29
CA ILE A 39 -6.70 -2.62 3.34
C ILE A 39 -5.54 -2.08 4.18
N THR A 40 -5.45 -0.76 4.32
CA THR A 40 -4.39 -0.13 5.09
C THR A 40 -4.90 1.05 5.93
N MET A 41 -4.22 1.35 7.04
CA MET A 41 -4.45 2.56 7.82
C MET A 41 -3.51 3.72 7.42
N GLU A 42 -2.62 3.49 6.45
CA GLU A 42 -1.77 4.53 5.93
C GLU A 42 -2.57 5.56 5.11
N LYS A 43 -2.09 6.81 5.12
CA LYS A 43 -2.63 7.86 4.27
C LYS A 43 -1.84 7.94 2.98
N LEU A 44 -2.55 8.14 1.87
CA LEU A 44 -1.95 8.52 0.60
C LEU A 44 -1.18 9.84 0.79
N VAL A 45 0.04 9.86 0.29
CA VAL A 45 0.90 11.05 0.28
C VAL A 45 1.14 11.50 -1.15
N GLY A 46 1.48 12.78 -1.35
CA GLY A 46 1.82 13.30 -2.67
C GLY A 46 3.05 12.61 -3.27
N SER A 47 3.20 12.71 -4.59
CA SER A 47 4.33 12.15 -5.36
C SER A 47 5.71 12.65 -4.95
N GLU A 48 5.77 13.80 -4.25
CA GLU A 48 7.00 14.39 -3.69
C GLU A 48 7.45 13.70 -2.37
N SER A 49 6.65 12.77 -1.85
CA SER A 49 6.99 12.10 -0.59
C SER A 49 8.13 11.11 -0.80
N LYS A 50 9.19 11.26 0.00
CA LYS A 50 10.35 10.36 -0.02
C LYS A 50 10.09 9.03 0.70
N LYS A 51 8.95 8.88 1.37
CA LYS A 51 8.57 7.67 2.10
C LYS A 51 7.78 6.73 1.22
N VAL A 52 8.05 5.44 1.33
CA VAL A 52 7.23 4.43 0.68
C VAL A 52 5.92 4.28 1.46
N LYS A 53 4.80 4.41 0.77
CA LYS A 53 3.46 4.27 1.35
C LYS A 53 2.65 3.26 0.56
N ILE A 54 1.95 2.37 1.27
CA ILE A 54 1.15 1.29 0.69
C ILE A 54 0.15 1.85 -0.33
N PRO A 55 -0.63 2.91 -0.04
CA PRO A 55 -1.54 3.51 -1.02
C PRO A 55 -0.85 3.98 -2.32
N ASN A 56 0.35 4.56 -2.21
CA ASN A 56 1.11 5.03 -3.36
C ASN A 56 1.56 3.85 -4.24
N ILE A 57 2.07 2.79 -3.62
CA ILE A 57 2.48 1.57 -4.33
C ILE A 57 1.27 0.87 -4.96
N CYS A 58 0.15 0.79 -4.24
CA CYS A 58 -1.08 0.22 -4.79
C CYS A 58 -1.56 0.97 -6.04
N ILE A 59 -1.56 2.32 -6.04
CA ILE A 59 -1.92 3.11 -7.23
C ILE A 59 -0.98 2.81 -8.40
N GLU A 60 0.33 2.80 -8.15
CA GLU A 60 1.33 2.61 -9.19
C GLU A 60 1.27 1.24 -9.86
N PHE A 61 0.86 0.22 -9.10
CA PHE A 61 0.68 -1.13 -9.61
C PHE A 61 -0.76 -1.47 -10.01
N ASP A 62 -1.66 -0.49 -10.03
CA ASP A 62 -3.09 -0.67 -10.33
C ASP A 62 -3.74 -1.76 -9.44
N VAL A 63 -3.46 -1.70 -8.14
CA VAL A 63 -4.04 -2.55 -7.11
C VAL A 63 -5.07 -1.74 -6.34
N GLU A 64 -6.31 -2.22 -6.30
CA GLU A 64 -7.35 -1.59 -5.51
C GLU A 64 -6.99 -1.58 -4.02
N TRP A 65 -7.22 -0.45 -3.36
CA TRP A 65 -6.97 -0.32 -1.93
C TRP A 65 -8.05 0.50 -1.24
N LEU A 66 -8.23 0.27 0.06
CA LEU A 66 -9.17 1.00 0.90
C LEU A 66 -8.55 1.30 2.27
N SER A 67 -9.00 2.40 2.87
CA SER A 67 -8.75 2.63 4.29
C SER A 67 -9.58 1.68 5.16
N THR A 68 -9.07 1.33 6.35
CA THR A 68 -9.84 0.54 7.33
C THR A 68 -11.20 1.17 7.64
N TYR A 69 -11.29 2.50 7.69
CA TYR A 69 -12.57 3.19 7.89
C TYR A 69 -13.56 2.99 6.72
N GLN A 70 -13.08 2.95 5.48
CA GLN A 70 -13.92 2.65 4.32
C GLN A 70 -14.38 1.20 4.35
N LEU A 71 -13.51 0.26 4.69
CA LEU A 71 -13.88 -1.15 4.86
C LEU A 71 -14.97 -1.32 5.92
N LEU A 72 -14.80 -0.73 7.11
CA LEU A 72 -15.78 -0.82 8.19
C LEU A 72 -17.14 -0.27 7.77
N ARG A 73 -17.17 0.85 7.04
CA ARG A 73 -18.42 1.40 6.48
C ARG A 73 -19.03 0.47 5.43
N ALA A 74 -18.23 -0.10 4.54
CA ALA A 74 -18.71 -1.04 3.51
C ALA A 74 -19.29 -2.32 4.12
N LEU A 75 -18.71 -2.80 5.22
CA LEU A 75 -19.21 -3.96 5.97
C LEU A 75 -20.40 -3.64 6.89
N GLY A 76 -20.80 -2.37 7.01
CA GLY A 76 -21.86 -1.94 7.92
C GLY A 76 -21.52 -2.21 9.40
N ALA A 77 -20.23 -2.19 9.76
CA ALA A 77 -19.76 -2.51 11.10
C ALA A 77 -20.39 -1.56 12.14
N ARG A 78 -20.91 -2.13 13.23
CA ARG A 78 -21.50 -1.39 14.35
C ARG A 78 -20.75 -1.76 15.63
N PHE A 79 -20.27 -0.76 16.33
CA PHE A 79 -19.62 -0.92 17.63
C PHE A 79 -20.64 -0.53 18.71
N THR A 80 -21.17 -1.51 19.43
CA THR A 80 -22.06 -1.31 20.57
C THR A 80 -21.23 -1.38 21.86
N LEU A 81 -21.49 -0.44 22.77
CA LEU A 81 -20.87 -0.38 24.11
C LEU A 81 -21.67 -1.19 25.13
#